data_AF-A0A149QPK9-F1
#
_entry.id   AF-A0A149QPK9-F1
#
_cell.length_a   1.000
_cell.length_b   1.000
_cell.length_c   1.000
_cell.angle_alpha   90.00
_cell.angle_beta   90.00
_cell.angle_gamma   90.00
#
_symmetry.space_group_name_H-M   'P 1'
#
loop_
_entity.id
_entity.type
_entity.pdbx_description
1 polymer ?
#
loop_
_entity_poly.entity_id
_entity_poly.type
_entity_poly.pdbx_seq_one_letter_code
_entity_poly.pdbx_strand_id
1 'polypeptide(L)'
;MSDIGTVANGLRDFVASVLYPNGDSNASIAGDRVIVQRGWLTTANLTGACGLQSGTGYVTIVALEGGYKRIGEGLGMPWKGGTAIPATVGISAVGNVVTVTAPSSGVTGIVGIRMMQNGQSHVASYAATSTDTAATIASALAAQITGATVSGTALTIPAGLQVAVASTGHVTASRLTRRQQQTFQVTLWTNSPGKRDSIALALDSGMSGTPWFPDNTGAQCLLRFSGSSDVDTQQSSSIFRRVFRMTVVFDTTQEQQQAQMLFGGMSVTANDGQVLHYGDQPLF
;
A
#
# COMPACT_ATOMS: atom_id res chain seq x y z
N MET A 1 -2.27 -0.06 5.25
CA MET A 1 -1.60 0.97 6.07
C MET A 1 -0.90 0.29 7.23
N SER A 2 0.37 0.59 7.48
CA SER A 2 1.14 -0.09 8.52
C SER A 2 0.73 0.32 9.93
N ASP A 3 0.54 -0.67 10.79
CA ASP A 3 0.30 -0.54 12.22
C ASP A 3 1.14 -1.55 13.02
N ILE A 4 1.00 -1.58 14.34
CA ILE A 4 1.75 -2.51 15.19
C ILE A 4 1.43 -3.98 14.85
N GLY A 5 0.20 -4.29 14.42
CA GLY A 5 -0.22 -5.62 14.04
C GLY A 5 0.40 -6.08 12.72
N THR A 6 0.33 -5.25 11.67
CA THR A 6 0.93 -5.54 10.36
C THR A 6 2.44 -5.71 10.47
N VAL A 7 3.09 -4.86 11.25
CA VAL A 7 4.53 -4.91 11.51
C VAL A 7 4.92 -6.14 12.33
N ALA A 8 4.16 -6.49 13.37
CA ALA A 8 4.43 -7.69 14.16
C ALA A 8 4.31 -8.98 13.32
N ASN A 9 3.34 -9.03 12.40
CA ASN A 9 3.18 -10.15 11.48
C ASN A 9 4.32 -10.19 10.43
N GLY A 10 4.70 -9.04 9.87
CA GLY A 10 5.88 -8.97 8.99
C GLY A 10 7.17 -9.38 9.68
N LEU A 11 7.37 -8.96 10.95
CA LEU A 11 8.51 -9.37 11.75
C LEU A 11 8.50 -10.88 12.04
N ARG A 12 7.32 -11.48 12.26
CA ARG A 12 7.17 -12.93 12.39
C ARG A 12 7.62 -13.64 11.12
N ASP A 13 7.17 -13.18 9.96
CA ASP A 13 7.49 -13.81 8.67
C ASP A 13 8.97 -13.63 8.32
N PHE A 14 9.53 -12.46 8.64
CA PHE A 14 10.97 -12.21 8.53
C PHE A 14 11.79 -13.15 9.42
N VAL A 15 11.46 -13.26 10.71
CA VAL A 15 12.14 -14.16 11.65
C VAL A 15 11.99 -15.63 11.23
N ALA A 16 10.82 -16.02 10.71
CA ALA A 16 10.61 -17.35 10.16
C ALA A 16 11.52 -17.60 8.93
N SER A 17 11.68 -16.62 8.04
CA SER A 17 12.57 -16.74 6.88
C SER A 17 14.05 -16.89 7.27
N VAL A 18 14.47 -16.27 8.37
CA VAL A 18 15.83 -16.44 8.94
C VAL A 18 16.04 -17.86 9.45
N LEU A 19 15.04 -18.42 10.12
CA LEU A 19 15.12 -19.78 10.68
C LEU A 19 14.94 -20.86 9.62
N TYR A 20 14.18 -20.59 8.57
CA TYR A 20 13.83 -21.52 7.50
C TYR A 20 14.20 -20.92 6.12
N PRO A 21 15.51 -20.76 5.82
CA PRO A 21 15.95 -20.14 4.58
C PRO A 21 15.53 -20.92 3.33
N ASN A 22 15.30 -22.23 3.47
CA ASN A 22 14.84 -23.11 2.39
C ASN A 22 13.32 -23.36 2.43
N GLY A 23 12.55 -22.57 3.20
CA GLY A 23 11.11 -22.76 3.40
C GLY A 23 10.76 -23.66 4.59
N ASP A 24 9.52 -23.54 5.06
CA ASP A 24 8.99 -24.14 6.31
C ASP A 24 8.83 -25.67 6.27
N SER A 25 8.84 -26.25 5.07
CA SER A 25 8.81 -27.70 4.84
C SER A 25 10.18 -28.35 5.00
N ASN A 26 11.24 -27.55 5.16
CA ASN A 26 12.60 -28.01 5.41
C ASN A 26 12.98 -27.88 6.88
N ALA A 27 14.06 -28.56 7.30
CA ALA A 27 14.61 -28.38 8.63
C ALA A 27 15.02 -26.92 8.86
N SER A 28 14.88 -26.44 10.09
CA SER A 28 15.40 -25.12 10.44
C SER A 28 16.93 -25.10 10.32
N ILE A 29 17.50 -23.90 10.27
CA ILE A 29 18.95 -23.69 10.25
C ILE A 29 19.67 -24.31 11.46
N ALA A 30 18.97 -24.52 12.57
CA ALA A 30 19.50 -25.18 13.76
C ALA A 30 19.23 -26.69 13.80
N GLY A 31 18.55 -27.26 12.79
CA GLY A 31 18.14 -28.67 12.74
C GLY A 31 16.95 -29.02 13.65
N ASP A 32 16.52 -28.09 14.51
CA ASP A 32 15.41 -28.26 15.43
C ASP A 32 14.09 -27.75 14.85
N ARG A 33 12.95 -28.29 15.33
CA ARG A 33 11.64 -27.69 15.02
C ARG A 33 11.47 -26.40 15.82
N VAL A 34 11.28 -25.28 15.14
CA VAL A 34 11.05 -23.96 15.77
C VAL A 34 9.77 -23.33 15.24
N ILE A 35 8.88 -22.89 16.12
CA ILE A 35 7.63 -22.21 15.75
C ILE A 35 7.74 -20.71 16.04
N VAL A 36 7.53 -19.87 15.03
CA VAL A 36 7.53 -18.41 15.17
C VAL A 36 6.09 -17.92 15.23
N GLN A 37 5.75 -17.17 16.28
CA GLN A 37 4.40 -16.64 16.46
C GLN A 37 4.38 -15.24 17.05
N ARG A 38 3.30 -14.51 16.77
CA ARG A 38 2.97 -13.25 17.44
C ARG A 38 2.21 -13.55 18.73
N GLY A 39 2.53 -12.81 19.80
CA GLY A 39 1.92 -12.98 21.12
C GLY A 39 2.76 -13.87 22.06
N TRP A 40 2.25 -14.06 23.27
CA TRP A 40 2.92 -14.85 24.32
C TRP A 40 2.73 -16.35 24.13
N LEU A 41 3.59 -17.15 24.78
CA LEU A 41 3.34 -18.59 24.90
C LEU A 41 2.05 -18.85 25.66
N THR A 42 1.29 -19.81 25.17
CA THR A 42 0.12 -20.38 25.86
C THR A 42 0.52 -21.68 26.56
N THR A 43 -0.33 -22.17 27.47
CA THR A 43 -0.13 -23.49 28.11
C THR A 43 0.03 -24.61 27.06
N ALA A 44 -0.75 -24.56 25.97
CA ALA A 44 -0.62 -25.51 24.87
C ALA A 44 0.75 -25.47 24.18
N ASN A 45 1.41 -24.30 24.12
CA ASN A 45 2.77 -24.19 23.60
C ASN A 45 3.83 -24.74 24.55
N LEU A 46 3.53 -24.85 25.85
CA LEU A 46 4.47 -25.40 26.82
C LEU A 46 4.36 -26.93 26.90
N THR A 47 3.13 -27.46 27.03
CA THR A 47 2.88 -28.87 27.40
C THR A 47 2.14 -29.68 26.34
N GLY A 48 1.73 -29.06 25.22
CA GLY A 48 1.02 -29.76 24.14
C GLY A 48 1.88 -30.76 23.38
N ALA A 49 1.28 -31.47 22.42
CA ALA A 49 1.98 -32.48 21.61
C ALA A 49 3.22 -31.92 20.86
N CYS A 50 3.14 -30.67 20.39
CA CYS A 50 4.26 -29.92 19.81
C CYS A 50 4.81 -28.87 20.80
N GLY A 51 4.69 -29.12 22.10
CA GLY A 51 5.08 -28.17 23.15
C GLY A 51 6.59 -28.06 23.32
N LEU A 52 6.99 -27.01 24.05
CA LEU A 52 8.37 -26.75 24.42
C LEU A 52 9.02 -27.96 25.12
N GLN A 53 8.27 -28.61 26.01
CA GLN A 53 8.74 -29.80 26.73
C GLN A 53 8.96 -31.01 25.81
N SER A 54 8.25 -31.09 24.69
CA SER A 54 8.43 -32.10 23.65
C SER A 54 9.62 -31.80 22.71
N GLY A 55 10.41 -30.76 22.99
CA GLY A 55 11.62 -30.42 22.23
C GLY A 55 11.44 -29.40 21.11
N THR A 56 10.24 -28.81 20.96
CA THR A 56 9.96 -27.76 19.97
C THR A 56 10.40 -26.39 20.49
N GLY A 57 11.27 -25.69 19.76
CA GLY A 57 11.61 -24.31 20.06
C GLY A 57 10.47 -23.35 19.70
N TYR A 58 10.34 -22.26 20.44
CA TYR A 58 9.38 -21.20 20.10
C TYR A 58 10.07 -19.85 20.02
N VAL A 59 9.68 -19.04 19.04
CA VAL A 59 10.01 -17.62 18.99
C VAL A 59 8.72 -16.82 19.07
N THR A 60 8.60 -16.04 20.14
CA THR A 60 7.43 -15.17 20.37
C THR A 60 7.78 -13.72 20.10
N ILE A 61 6.90 -13.01 19.41
CA ILE A 61 7.05 -11.59 19.08
C ILE A 61 5.95 -10.80 19.79
N VAL A 62 6.34 -9.88 20.66
CA VAL A 62 5.42 -9.04 21.44
C VAL A 62 5.86 -7.59 21.37
N ALA A 63 4.91 -6.68 21.13
CA ALA A 63 5.18 -5.24 21.22
C ALA A 63 5.37 -4.85 22.69
N LEU A 64 6.46 -4.18 23.02
CA LEU A 64 6.70 -3.68 24.38
C LEU A 64 5.84 -2.44 24.64
N GLU A 65 5.16 -2.44 25.78
CA GLU A 65 4.49 -1.26 26.31
C GLU A 65 5.51 -0.15 26.57
N GLY A 66 5.17 1.10 26.23
CA GLY A 66 6.09 2.23 26.31
C GLY A 66 7.22 2.22 25.26
N GLY A 67 7.33 1.18 24.43
CA GLY A 67 8.30 1.09 23.33
C GLY A 67 7.93 1.95 22.11
N TYR A 68 6.76 2.58 22.13
CA TYR A 68 6.29 3.46 21.07
C TYR A 68 6.95 4.84 21.17
N LYS A 69 7.46 5.34 20.04
CA LYS A 69 7.85 6.74 19.91
C LYS A 69 7.56 7.25 18.51
N ARG A 70 6.94 8.43 18.43
CA ARG A 70 6.79 9.14 17.16
C ARG A 70 8.14 9.74 16.75
N ILE A 71 8.50 9.61 15.50
CA ILE A 71 9.67 10.28 14.91
C ILE A 71 9.16 11.54 14.20
N GLY A 72 9.86 12.65 14.42
CA GLY A 72 9.52 13.92 13.77
C GLY A 72 9.69 13.83 12.26
N GLU A 73 8.77 14.47 11.54
CA GLU A 73 8.82 14.61 10.09
C GLU A 73 8.87 16.09 9.71
N GLY A 74 9.30 16.37 8.48
CA GLY A 74 9.21 17.71 7.92
C GLY A 74 7.76 18.21 7.88
N LEU A 75 7.59 19.51 8.07
CA LEU A 75 6.28 20.16 7.97
C LEU A 75 5.71 20.00 6.55
N GLY A 76 4.38 19.86 6.46
CA GLY A 76 3.63 19.94 5.19
C GLY A 76 3.03 18.63 4.68
N MET A 77 3.46 17.45 5.14
CA MET A 77 2.93 16.13 4.72
C MET A 77 2.61 16.05 3.21
N PRO A 78 3.57 16.37 2.33
CA PRO A 78 3.29 16.51 0.91
C PRO A 78 2.87 15.18 0.29
N TRP A 79 1.91 15.25 -0.62
CA TRP A 79 1.56 14.13 -1.50
C TRP A 79 2.70 13.88 -2.48
N LYS A 80 3.08 12.61 -2.64
CA LYS A 80 4.02 12.15 -3.66
C LYS A 80 3.25 11.30 -4.67
N GLY A 81 3.47 11.59 -5.95
CA GLY A 81 2.94 10.75 -7.02
C GLY A 81 3.55 9.36 -6.95
N GLY A 82 2.72 8.32 -6.99
CA GLY A 82 3.14 6.94 -7.13
C GLY A 82 3.01 6.46 -8.58
N THR A 83 2.80 5.16 -8.73
CA THR A 83 2.67 4.51 -10.03
C THR A 83 1.41 4.98 -10.76
N ALA A 84 1.56 5.33 -12.05
CA ALA A 84 0.44 5.62 -12.93
C ALA A 84 -0.28 4.33 -13.33
N ILE A 85 -1.60 4.35 -13.25
CA ILE A 85 -2.49 3.30 -13.73
C ILE A 85 -3.04 3.77 -15.08
N PRO A 86 -2.66 3.15 -16.21
CA PRO A 86 -3.11 3.58 -17.53
C PRO A 86 -4.63 3.37 -17.69
N ALA A 87 -5.26 4.22 -18.51
CA ALA A 87 -6.66 4.02 -18.88
C ALA A 87 -6.82 2.79 -19.78
N THR A 88 -7.86 2.01 -19.53
CA THR A 88 -8.31 0.94 -20.42
C THR A 88 -9.54 1.35 -21.23
N VAL A 89 -10.27 2.36 -20.77
CA VAL A 89 -11.30 3.04 -21.56
C VAL A 89 -10.64 3.94 -22.62
N GLY A 90 -11.26 4.02 -23.79
CA GLY A 90 -10.88 4.91 -24.88
C GLY A 90 -12.06 5.76 -25.33
N ILE A 91 -11.75 6.91 -25.93
CA ILE A 91 -12.75 7.80 -26.50
C ILE A 91 -12.20 8.42 -27.79
N SER A 92 -13.05 8.52 -28.81
CA SER A 92 -12.71 9.09 -30.11
C SER A 92 -13.86 9.95 -30.64
N ALA A 93 -13.55 10.95 -31.45
CA ALA A 93 -14.56 11.83 -32.04
C ALA A 93 -14.36 11.96 -33.56
N VAL A 94 -15.46 11.88 -34.30
CA VAL A 94 -15.51 12.17 -35.74
C VAL A 94 -16.67 13.14 -35.97
N GLY A 95 -16.34 14.39 -36.31
CA GLY A 95 -17.33 15.47 -36.37
C GLY A 95 -17.97 15.69 -34.99
N ASN A 96 -19.30 15.58 -34.91
CA ASN A 96 -20.06 15.70 -33.67
C ASN A 96 -20.43 14.35 -33.04
N VAL A 97 -19.92 13.23 -33.55
CA VAL A 97 -20.17 11.90 -32.99
C VAL A 97 -18.96 11.45 -32.17
N VAL A 98 -19.19 11.14 -30.90
CA VAL A 98 -18.18 10.64 -29.96
C VAL A 98 -18.44 9.18 -29.68
N THR A 99 -17.43 8.34 -29.84
CA THR A 99 -17.51 6.89 -29.60
C THR A 99 -16.64 6.51 -28.41
N VAL A 100 -17.23 5.79 -27.45
CA VAL A 100 -16.54 5.23 -26.29
C VAL A 100 -16.19 3.77 -26.56
N THR A 101 -14.99 3.35 -26.16
CA THR A 101 -14.52 1.96 -26.21
C THR A 101 -14.08 1.52 -24.82
N ALA A 102 -14.45 0.31 -24.40
CA ALA A 102 -14.03 -0.26 -23.12
C ALA A 102 -13.88 -1.78 -23.24
N PRO A 103 -12.95 -2.42 -22.51
CA PRO A 103 -12.87 -3.88 -22.45
C PRO A 103 -14.07 -4.49 -21.71
N SER A 104 -14.27 -5.80 -21.84
CA SER A 104 -15.35 -6.54 -21.18
C SER A 104 -15.16 -6.68 -19.65
N SER A 105 -13.95 -6.44 -19.15
CA SER A 105 -13.61 -6.51 -17.72
C SER A 105 -12.39 -5.63 -17.43
N GLY A 106 -12.27 -5.15 -16.19
CA GLY A 106 -11.11 -4.33 -15.79
C GLY A 106 -11.13 -2.93 -16.40
N VAL A 107 -12.32 -2.38 -16.61
CA VAL A 107 -12.48 -1.00 -17.07
C VAL A 107 -11.93 -0.03 -16.01
N THR A 108 -11.07 0.89 -16.43
CA THR A 108 -10.46 1.92 -15.58
C THR A 108 -10.02 3.12 -16.42
N GLY A 109 -9.90 4.28 -15.79
CA GLY A 109 -9.52 5.54 -16.40
C GLY A 109 -10.65 6.55 -16.42
N ILE A 110 -10.33 7.74 -16.88
CA ILE A 110 -11.24 8.87 -16.99
C ILE A 110 -11.33 9.23 -18.46
N VAL A 111 -12.54 9.50 -18.94
CA VAL A 111 -12.80 10.06 -20.26
C VAL A 111 -13.43 11.43 -20.14
N GLY A 112 -13.11 12.30 -21.10
CA GLY A 112 -13.64 13.65 -21.16
C GLY A 112 -13.98 14.05 -22.58
N ILE A 113 -15.02 14.87 -22.69
CA ILE A 113 -15.44 15.56 -23.91
C ILE A 113 -15.38 17.05 -23.62
N ARG A 114 -14.54 17.75 -24.38
CA ARG A 114 -14.43 19.20 -24.38
C ARG A 114 -15.20 19.76 -25.57
N MET A 115 -16.13 20.66 -25.29
CA MET A 115 -16.96 21.33 -26.27
C MET A 115 -16.65 22.83 -26.24
N MET A 116 -16.39 23.42 -27.41
CA MET A 116 -16.09 24.84 -27.51
C MET A 116 -17.09 25.56 -28.42
N GLN A 117 -17.56 26.73 -27.97
CA GLN A 117 -18.44 27.63 -28.71
C GLN A 117 -18.08 29.07 -28.39
N ASN A 118 -17.82 29.90 -29.41
CA ASN A 118 -17.53 31.34 -29.26
C ASN A 118 -16.46 31.66 -28.20
N GLY A 119 -15.42 30.82 -28.09
CA GLY A 119 -14.33 30.98 -27.11
C GLY A 119 -14.63 30.48 -25.70
N GLN A 120 -15.86 30.03 -25.41
CA GLN A 120 -16.22 29.37 -24.15
C GLN A 120 -16.03 27.85 -24.27
N SER A 121 -15.52 27.22 -23.22
CA SER A 121 -15.30 25.78 -23.14
C SER A 121 -16.19 25.15 -22.08
N HIS A 122 -16.80 24.01 -22.42
CA HIS A 122 -17.54 23.17 -21.50
C HIS A 122 -17.00 21.74 -21.54
N VAL A 123 -16.83 21.12 -20.37
CA VAL A 123 -16.26 19.78 -20.25
C VAL A 123 -17.25 18.86 -19.56
N ALA A 124 -17.60 17.77 -20.25
CA ALA A 124 -18.24 16.61 -19.64
C ALA A 124 -17.18 15.56 -19.36
N SER A 125 -17.18 14.97 -18.17
CA SER A 125 -16.19 13.95 -17.80
C SER A 125 -16.80 12.81 -16.99
N TYR A 126 -16.19 11.63 -17.11
CA TYR A 126 -16.64 10.44 -16.41
C TYR A 126 -15.45 9.58 -15.98
N ALA A 127 -15.41 9.22 -14.70
CA ALA A 127 -14.43 8.28 -14.15
C ALA A 127 -15.03 6.87 -14.16
N ALA A 128 -14.46 5.99 -14.97
CA ALA A 128 -14.99 4.65 -15.17
C ALA A 128 -14.61 3.71 -14.02
N THR A 129 -15.57 2.86 -13.64
CA THR A 129 -15.43 1.80 -12.65
C THR A 129 -15.37 0.42 -13.31
N SER A 130 -14.94 -0.61 -12.58
CA SER A 130 -14.79 -1.96 -13.12
C SER A 130 -16.10 -2.60 -13.62
N THR A 131 -17.26 -2.06 -13.19
CA THR A 131 -18.60 -2.51 -13.60
C THR A 131 -19.14 -1.75 -14.81
N ASP A 132 -18.46 -0.69 -15.24
CA ASP A 132 -18.92 0.10 -16.38
C ASP A 132 -18.73 -0.61 -17.71
N THR A 133 -19.59 -0.25 -18.66
CA THR A 133 -19.49 -0.64 -20.06
C THR A 133 -19.36 0.61 -20.92
N ALA A 134 -18.89 0.47 -22.16
CA ALA A 134 -18.82 1.60 -23.08
C ALA A 134 -20.17 2.32 -23.25
N ALA A 135 -21.29 1.59 -23.18
CA ALA A 135 -22.63 2.17 -23.29
C ALA A 135 -23.05 2.93 -22.02
N THR A 136 -22.74 2.42 -20.81
CA THR A 136 -23.06 3.15 -19.57
C THR A 136 -22.26 4.43 -19.46
N ILE A 137 -20.99 4.41 -19.86
CA ILE A 137 -20.11 5.58 -19.90
C ILE A 137 -20.64 6.61 -20.92
N ALA A 138 -20.98 6.19 -22.14
CA ALA A 138 -21.53 7.08 -23.16
C ALA A 138 -22.84 7.74 -22.70
N SER A 139 -23.72 6.98 -22.04
CA SER A 139 -24.96 7.51 -21.47
C SER A 139 -24.72 8.51 -20.34
N ALA A 140 -23.75 8.25 -19.46
CA ALA A 140 -23.41 9.15 -18.36
C ALA A 140 -22.78 10.45 -18.85
N LEU A 141 -21.96 10.39 -19.91
CA LEU A 141 -21.43 11.58 -20.56
C LEU A 141 -22.53 12.39 -21.26
N ALA A 142 -23.43 11.74 -21.99
CA ALA A 142 -24.54 12.42 -22.67
C ALA A 142 -25.48 13.15 -21.70
N ALA A 143 -25.71 12.60 -20.50
CA ALA A 143 -26.53 13.24 -19.47
C ALA A 143 -25.96 14.58 -18.95
N GLN A 144 -24.65 14.81 -19.10
CA GLN A 144 -24.00 16.07 -18.72
C GLN A 144 -24.11 17.14 -19.83
N ILE A 145 -24.57 16.77 -21.02
CA ILE A 145 -24.53 17.62 -22.22
C ILE A 145 -25.96 17.89 -22.69
N THR A 146 -26.41 19.14 -22.53
CA THR A 146 -27.74 19.56 -22.98
C THR A 146 -27.91 19.33 -24.49
N GLY A 147 -28.91 18.52 -24.86
CA GLY A 147 -29.23 18.23 -26.27
C GLY A 147 -28.38 17.11 -26.91
N ALA A 148 -27.49 16.46 -26.16
CA ALA A 148 -26.82 15.27 -26.66
C ALA A 148 -27.78 14.06 -26.71
N THR A 149 -27.58 13.20 -27.70
CA THR A 149 -28.29 11.92 -27.81
C THR A 149 -27.29 10.78 -27.74
N VAL A 150 -27.72 9.60 -27.27
CA VAL A 150 -26.86 8.42 -27.13
C VAL A 150 -27.49 7.21 -27.81
N SER A 151 -26.67 6.41 -28.49
CA SER A 151 -27.03 5.14 -29.11
C SER A 151 -25.90 4.13 -28.90
N GLY A 152 -26.11 3.18 -27.99
CA GLY A 152 -25.10 2.20 -27.61
C GLY A 152 -23.83 2.90 -27.08
N THR A 153 -22.72 2.72 -27.77
CA THR A 153 -21.41 3.27 -27.39
C THR A 153 -21.11 4.63 -28.00
N ALA A 154 -21.98 5.14 -28.87
CA ALA A 154 -21.82 6.41 -29.54
C ALA A 154 -22.80 7.45 -28.96
N LEU A 155 -22.32 8.66 -28.70
CA LEU A 155 -23.16 9.81 -28.42
C LEU A 155 -22.97 10.89 -29.48
N THR A 156 -24.06 11.58 -29.82
CA THR A 156 -24.08 12.67 -30.78
C THR A 156 -24.23 13.99 -30.03
N ILE A 157 -23.25 14.86 -30.21
CA ILE A 157 -23.19 16.20 -29.65
C ILE A 157 -24.00 17.16 -30.53
N PRO A 158 -24.68 18.18 -29.97
CA PRO A 158 -25.35 19.22 -30.75
C PRO A 158 -24.42 19.84 -31.81
N ALA A 159 -25.00 20.14 -32.98
CA ALA A 159 -24.26 20.75 -34.08
C ALA A 159 -23.77 22.17 -33.71
N GLY A 160 -22.66 22.59 -34.32
CA GLY A 160 -22.07 23.93 -34.10
C GLY A 160 -21.09 24.03 -32.92
N LEU A 161 -20.81 22.91 -32.23
CA LEU A 161 -19.79 22.82 -31.19
C LEU A 161 -18.51 22.20 -31.74
N GLN A 162 -17.36 22.78 -31.41
CA GLN A 162 -16.08 22.12 -31.68
C GLN A 162 -15.82 21.08 -30.58
N VAL A 163 -15.63 19.82 -30.97
CA VAL A 163 -15.47 18.69 -30.04
C VAL A 163 -14.02 18.24 -30.00
N ALA A 164 -13.48 18.11 -28.80
CA ALA A 164 -12.22 17.42 -28.52
C ALA A 164 -12.44 16.38 -27.43
N VAL A 165 -11.73 15.26 -27.49
CA VAL A 165 -11.89 14.16 -26.54
C VAL A 165 -10.54 13.74 -25.98
N ALA A 166 -10.54 13.29 -24.73
CA ALA A 166 -9.34 12.80 -24.07
C ALA A 166 -9.69 11.62 -23.17
N SER A 167 -8.76 10.68 -23.05
CA SER A 167 -8.79 9.64 -22.03
C SER A 167 -7.48 9.63 -21.27
N THR A 168 -7.55 9.45 -19.96
CA THR A 168 -6.38 9.47 -19.10
C THR A 168 -6.52 8.50 -17.94
N GLY A 169 -5.38 8.05 -17.43
CA GLY A 169 -5.31 7.15 -16.28
C GLY A 169 -5.47 7.86 -14.94
N HIS A 170 -5.21 7.10 -13.88
CA HIS A 170 -5.10 7.61 -12.52
C HIS A 170 -3.66 7.50 -12.03
N VAL A 171 -3.31 8.28 -11.01
CA VAL A 171 -2.08 8.10 -10.25
C VAL A 171 -2.45 7.80 -8.81
N THR A 172 -1.89 6.75 -8.23
CA THR A 172 -1.99 6.55 -6.78
C THR A 172 -0.99 7.47 -6.11
N ALA A 173 -1.45 8.57 -5.53
CA ALA A 173 -0.62 9.43 -4.70
C ALA A 173 -0.58 8.87 -3.28
N SER A 174 0.57 9.00 -2.61
CA SER A 174 0.69 8.66 -1.20
C SER A 174 1.31 9.80 -0.41
N ARG A 175 0.91 9.93 0.86
CA ARG A 175 1.55 10.84 1.81
C ARG A 175 1.89 10.10 3.09
N LEU A 176 3.01 10.48 3.69
CA LEU A 176 3.38 10.03 5.02
C LEU A 176 2.52 10.78 6.04
N THR A 177 1.78 10.04 6.87
CA THR A 177 0.98 10.64 7.95
C THR A 177 1.70 10.55 9.29
N ARG A 178 2.47 9.47 9.47
CA ARG A 178 3.23 9.23 10.69
C ARG A 178 4.39 8.27 10.47
N ARG A 179 5.58 8.69 10.87
CA ARG A 179 6.77 7.89 11.09
C ARG A 179 6.88 7.60 12.57
N GLN A 180 7.08 6.33 12.87
CA GLN A 180 7.03 5.83 14.23
C GLN A 180 8.06 4.73 14.42
N GLN A 181 8.46 4.57 15.67
CA GLN A 181 9.21 3.41 16.10
C GLN A 181 8.39 2.67 17.16
N GLN A 182 8.51 1.35 17.15
CA GLN A 182 7.98 0.46 18.16
C GLN A 182 9.05 -0.55 18.53
N THR A 183 9.35 -0.67 19.82
CA THR A 183 10.19 -1.75 20.31
C THR A 183 9.38 -3.03 20.46
N PHE A 184 9.87 -4.09 19.84
CA PHE A 184 9.37 -5.45 19.94
C PHE A 184 10.35 -6.30 20.75
N GLN A 185 9.80 -7.19 21.55
CA GLN A 185 10.52 -8.27 22.19
C GLN A 185 10.40 -9.51 21.33
N VAL A 186 11.51 -9.96 20.75
CA VAL A 186 11.63 -11.25 20.06
C VAL A 186 12.25 -12.21 21.05
N THR A 187 11.49 -13.19 21.53
CA THR A 187 11.93 -14.08 22.61
C THR A 187 12.03 -15.49 22.10
N LEU A 188 13.23 -16.05 22.17
CA LEU A 188 13.48 -17.47 21.94
C LEU A 188 13.22 -18.23 23.24
N TRP A 189 12.47 -19.32 23.13
CA TRP A 189 12.17 -20.28 24.18
C TRP A 189 12.64 -21.66 23.72
N THR A 190 13.44 -22.32 24.54
CA THR A 190 13.98 -23.66 24.25
C THR A 190 13.99 -24.51 25.51
N ASN A 191 14.15 -25.83 25.34
CA ASN A 191 14.26 -26.78 26.44
C ASN A 191 15.71 -27.15 26.80
N SER A 192 16.70 -26.56 26.13
CA SER A 192 18.12 -26.85 26.31
C SER A 192 18.96 -25.59 26.07
N PRO A 193 19.99 -25.33 26.89
CA PRO A 193 20.87 -24.18 26.69
C PRO A 193 21.65 -24.25 25.38
N GLY A 194 22.05 -25.46 24.94
CA GLY A 194 22.74 -25.63 23.66
C GLY A 194 21.86 -25.24 22.46
N LYS A 195 20.56 -25.59 22.51
CA LYS A 195 19.58 -25.18 21.49
C LYS A 195 19.32 -23.69 21.53
N ARG A 196 19.25 -23.10 22.73
CA ARG A 196 19.13 -21.65 22.90
C ARG A 196 20.25 -20.94 22.16
N ASP A 197 21.49 -21.36 22.39
CA ASP A 197 22.66 -20.67 21.85
C ASP A 197 22.79 -20.86 20.33
N SER A 198 22.53 -22.06 19.79
CA SER A 198 22.58 -22.31 18.35
C SER A 198 21.51 -21.52 17.59
N ILE A 199 20.25 -21.58 18.04
CA ILE A 199 19.13 -20.85 17.41
C ILE A 199 19.32 -19.34 17.58
N ALA A 200 19.76 -18.89 18.76
CA ALA A 200 20.00 -17.49 19.02
C ALA A 200 21.10 -16.89 18.12
N LEU A 201 22.17 -17.63 17.87
CA LEU A 201 23.23 -17.19 16.97
C LEU A 201 22.71 -17.01 15.54
N ALA A 202 21.88 -17.95 15.07
CA ALA A 202 21.24 -17.85 13.76
C ALA A 202 20.27 -16.65 13.68
N LEU A 203 19.49 -16.43 14.73
CA LEU A 203 18.58 -15.29 14.83
C LEU A 203 19.33 -13.96 14.84
N ASP A 204 20.39 -13.83 15.64
CA ASP A 204 21.17 -12.60 15.76
C ASP A 204 21.89 -12.27 14.44
N SER A 205 22.55 -13.27 13.84
CA SER A 205 23.20 -13.10 12.53
C SER A 205 22.22 -12.77 11.40
N GLY A 206 21.05 -13.42 11.35
CA GLY A 206 20.04 -13.14 10.33
C GLY A 206 19.37 -11.77 10.50
N MET A 207 19.02 -11.38 11.72
CA MET A 207 18.39 -10.08 11.99
C MET A 207 19.38 -8.90 11.84
N SER A 208 20.68 -9.13 12.09
CA SER A 208 21.71 -8.11 11.89
C SER A 208 22.16 -7.98 10.42
N GLY A 209 22.17 -9.09 9.67
CA GLY A 209 22.55 -9.10 8.25
C GLY A 209 21.53 -8.42 7.34
N THR A 210 20.24 -8.47 7.69
CA THR A 210 19.16 -7.90 6.87
C THR A 210 18.28 -6.97 7.72
N PRO A 211 18.63 -5.68 7.84
CA PRO A 211 17.90 -4.75 8.70
C PRO A 211 16.56 -4.29 8.10
N TRP A 212 16.21 -4.67 6.87
CA TRP A 212 14.97 -4.28 6.21
C TRP A 212 14.07 -5.47 5.97
N PHE A 213 12.79 -5.33 6.28
CA PHE A 213 11.79 -6.36 6.01
C PHE A 213 10.44 -5.72 5.62
N PRO A 214 9.65 -6.36 4.76
CA PRO A 214 8.29 -5.90 4.47
C PRO A 214 7.34 -6.25 5.62
N ASP A 215 6.41 -5.35 5.95
CA ASP A 215 5.25 -5.69 6.77
C ASP A 215 4.21 -6.50 5.96
N ASN A 216 3.10 -6.91 6.58
CA ASN A 216 2.08 -7.68 5.86
C ASN A 216 1.35 -6.89 4.74
N THR A 217 1.57 -5.57 4.66
CA THR A 217 1.05 -4.72 3.59
C THR A 217 2.07 -4.49 2.48
N GLY A 218 3.31 -4.99 2.65
CA GLY A 218 4.43 -4.80 1.74
C GLY A 218 5.27 -3.55 2.03
N ALA A 219 4.90 -2.74 3.02
CA ALA A 219 5.63 -1.54 3.39
C ALA A 219 6.95 -1.91 4.08
N GLN A 220 8.03 -1.22 3.70
CA GLN A 220 9.35 -1.51 4.24
C GLN A 220 9.50 -0.99 5.68
N CYS A 221 9.99 -1.87 6.56
CA CYS A 221 10.27 -1.60 7.95
C CYS A 221 11.78 -1.72 8.20
N LEU A 222 12.34 -0.83 9.02
CA LEU A 222 13.73 -0.86 9.43
C LEU A 222 13.84 -1.45 10.84
N LEU A 223 14.53 -2.58 10.95
CA LEU A 223 14.88 -3.25 12.19
C LEU A 223 16.17 -2.65 12.78
N ARG A 224 16.16 -2.36 14.09
CA ARG A 224 17.34 -1.91 14.84
C ARG A 224 17.50 -2.72 16.11
N PHE A 225 18.69 -3.26 16.32
CA PHE A 225 19.04 -3.92 17.56
C PHE A 225 19.05 -2.93 18.72
N SER A 226 18.46 -3.29 19.86
CA SER A 226 18.43 -2.47 21.09
C SER A 226 18.95 -3.21 22.33
N GLY A 227 19.36 -4.47 22.18
CA GLY A 227 19.95 -5.27 23.26
C GLY A 227 19.41 -6.70 23.29
N SER A 228 20.16 -7.57 23.96
CA SER A 228 19.77 -8.95 24.22
C SER A 228 20.12 -9.37 25.65
N SER A 229 19.41 -10.35 26.19
CA SER A 229 19.68 -10.90 27.51
C SER A 229 19.21 -12.35 27.60
N ASP A 230 19.99 -13.18 28.25
CA ASP A 230 19.59 -14.53 28.66
C ASP A 230 18.81 -14.51 29.96
N VAL A 231 17.77 -15.33 30.03
CA VAL A 231 16.90 -15.47 31.19
C VAL A 231 16.63 -16.96 31.41
N ASP A 232 17.38 -17.55 32.34
CA ASP A 232 17.30 -18.97 32.67
C ASP A 232 16.76 -19.22 34.08
N THR A 233 15.94 -18.30 34.59
CA THR A 233 15.33 -18.42 35.92
C THR A 233 14.43 -19.66 36.08
N GLN A 234 14.03 -20.27 34.96
CA GLN A 234 13.19 -21.48 34.90
C GLN A 234 13.96 -22.74 34.45
N GLN A 235 15.29 -22.75 34.60
CA GLN A 235 16.11 -23.92 34.26
C GLN A 235 15.69 -25.22 34.97
N SER A 236 15.12 -25.14 36.19
CA SER A 236 14.60 -26.29 36.93
C SER A 236 13.41 -26.96 36.25
N SER A 237 12.68 -26.22 35.41
CA SER A 237 11.61 -26.73 34.54
C SER A 237 12.09 -27.02 33.12
N SER A 238 13.41 -27.04 32.90
CA SER A 238 14.04 -27.16 31.57
C SER A 238 13.53 -26.10 30.60
N ILE A 239 13.42 -24.84 31.04
CA ILE A 239 13.05 -23.70 30.19
C ILE A 239 14.20 -22.71 30.17
N PHE A 240 14.73 -22.49 28.96
CA PHE A 240 15.84 -21.59 28.68
C PHE A 240 15.38 -20.54 27.67
N ARG A 241 15.69 -19.28 27.92
CA ARG A 241 15.17 -18.17 27.10
C ARG A 241 16.24 -17.14 26.79
N ARG A 242 16.28 -16.70 25.54
CA ARG A 242 16.99 -15.47 25.13
C ARG A 242 16.00 -14.43 24.63
N VAL A 243 16.17 -13.22 25.13
CA VAL A 243 15.34 -12.08 24.74
C VAL A 243 16.15 -11.18 23.82
N PHE A 244 15.60 -10.81 22.68
CA PHE A 244 16.11 -9.75 21.81
C PHE A 244 15.13 -8.58 21.84
N ARG A 245 15.63 -7.38 22.12
CA ARG A 245 14.86 -6.13 22.03
C ARG A 245 15.20 -5.48 20.70
N MET A 246 14.21 -5.40 19.82
CA MET A 246 14.34 -4.85 18.49
C MET A 246 13.45 -3.63 18.33
N THR A 247 14.02 -2.50 17.97
CA THR A 247 13.24 -1.30 17.63
C THR A 247 12.98 -1.29 16.13
N VAL A 248 11.71 -1.38 15.75
CA VAL A 248 11.28 -1.30 14.35
C VAL A 248 10.81 0.11 14.05
N VAL A 249 11.38 0.73 13.03
CA VAL A 249 10.95 2.01 12.47
C VAL A 249 10.10 1.74 11.23
N PHE A 250 8.91 2.33 11.18
CA PHE A 250 7.97 2.14 10.09
C PHE A 250 7.09 3.37 9.87
N ASP A 251 6.53 3.44 8.68
CA ASP A 251 5.76 4.56 8.17
C ASP A 251 4.28 4.16 8.01
N THR A 252 3.37 4.96 8.57
CA THR A 252 1.96 4.92 8.20
C THR A 252 1.76 5.92 7.06
N THR A 253 1.35 5.40 5.90
CA THR A 253 1.00 6.20 4.73
C THR A 253 -0.50 6.27 4.55
N GLN A 254 -0.96 7.36 3.94
CA GLN A 254 -2.30 7.47 3.37
C GLN A 254 -2.17 7.49 1.85
N GLU A 255 -3.04 6.75 1.17
CA GLU A 255 -3.10 6.70 -0.29
C GLU A 255 -4.38 7.35 -0.80
N GLN A 256 -4.29 7.97 -1.96
CA GLN A 256 -5.41 8.57 -2.66
C GLN A 256 -5.19 8.43 -4.17
N GLN A 257 -6.24 7.99 -4.88
CA GLN A 257 -6.22 8.06 -6.34
C GLN A 257 -6.46 9.49 -6.79
N GLN A 258 -5.59 9.99 -7.66
CA GLN A 258 -5.69 11.29 -8.29
C GLN A 258 -5.91 11.12 -9.79
N ALA A 259 -6.83 11.92 -10.32
CA ALA A 259 -7.04 12.03 -11.75
C ALA A 259 -5.82 12.66 -12.42
N GLN A 260 -5.40 12.12 -13.55
CA GLN A 260 -4.51 12.85 -14.45
C GLN A 260 -5.32 13.94 -15.19
N MET A 261 -4.64 15.00 -15.61
CA MET A 261 -5.29 16.12 -16.30
C MET A 261 -5.81 15.66 -17.67
N LEU A 262 -7.12 15.76 -17.90
CA LEU A 262 -7.74 15.49 -19.20
C LEU A 262 -7.51 16.63 -20.19
N PHE A 263 -7.71 17.86 -19.72
CA PHE A 263 -7.64 19.07 -20.53
C PHE A 263 -7.05 20.22 -19.69
N GLY A 264 -6.31 21.12 -20.33
CA GLY A 264 -5.59 22.22 -19.67
C GLY A 264 -6.16 23.61 -19.97
N GLY A 265 -6.01 24.52 -19.00
CA GLY A 265 -6.40 25.94 -19.03
C GLY A 265 -5.21 26.88 -18.78
N MET A 266 -5.22 28.08 -19.37
CA MET A 266 -4.31 29.19 -19.14
C MET A 266 -5.00 30.53 -19.45
N SER A 267 -5.09 31.44 -18.49
CA SER A 267 -5.48 32.83 -18.75
C SER A 267 -4.24 33.74 -18.70
N VAL A 268 -4.04 34.55 -19.73
CA VAL A 268 -2.98 35.57 -19.79
C VAL A 268 -3.64 36.94 -19.71
N THR A 269 -3.29 37.72 -18.70
CA THR A 269 -3.77 39.11 -18.55
C THR A 269 -2.66 40.07 -18.96
N ALA A 270 -2.93 40.92 -19.94
CA ALA A 270 -2.05 42.01 -20.34
C ALA A 270 -2.19 43.21 -19.37
N ASN A 271 -1.16 44.06 -19.31
CA ASN A 271 -1.09 45.19 -18.38
C ASN A 271 -2.16 46.27 -18.62
N ASP A 272 -2.79 46.28 -19.80
CA ASP A 272 -3.92 47.14 -20.14
C ASP A 272 -5.27 46.57 -19.71
N GLY A 273 -5.28 45.43 -19.01
CA GLY A 273 -6.47 44.75 -18.52
C GLY A 273 -7.11 43.79 -19.53
N GLN A 274 -6.56 43.61 -20.73
CA GLN A 274 -7.04 42.58 -21.65
C GLN A 274 -6.74 41.19 -21.10
N VAL A 275 -7.76 40.34 -20.99
CA VAL A 275 -7.60 38.94 -20.58
C VAL A 275 -7.79 38.04 -21.79
N LEU A 276 -6.76 37.24 -22.08
CA LEU A 276 -6.77 36.23 -23.13
C LEU A 276 -6.86 34.86 -22.46
N HIS A 277 -8.03 34.24 -22.55
CA HIS A 277 -8.26 32.90 -22.04
C HIS A 277 -7.87 31.87 -23.11
N TYR A 278 -6.94 31.00 -22.77
CA TYR A 278 -6.63 29.75 -23.46
C TYR A 278 -7.10 28.59 -22.58
N GLY A 279 -7.69 27.55 -23.16
CA GLY A 279 -8.03 26.34 -22.39
C GLY A 279 -9.27 26.44 -21.47
N ASP A 280 -9.45 25.50 -20.54
CA ASP A 280 -10.73 25.30 -19.83
C ASP A 280 -10.98 26.29 -18.69
N GLN A 281 -12.15 26.94 -18.76
CA GLN A 281 -12.70 27.77 -17.70
C GLN A 281 -13.78 26.94 -16.98
N PRO A 282 -13.77 26.85 -15.64
CA PRO A 282 -14.96 26.37 -14.92
C PRO A 282 -16.10 27.37 -15.15
N LEU A 283 -17.32 26.86 -15.39
CA LEU A 283 -18.53 27.66 -15.25
C LEU A 283 -19.02 27.53 -13.80
N PHE A 284 -19.22 28.69 -13.19
CA PHE A 284 -19.54 29.01 -11.78
C PHE A 284 -18.33 29.16 -10.85
#